data_AF-A0A9E3F633-F1
#
_entry.id   AF-A0A9E3F633-F1
#
_cell.length_a   1.000
_cell.length_b   1.000
_cell.length_c   1.000
_cell.angle_alpha   90.00
_cell.angle_beta   90.00
_cell.angle_gamma   90.00
#
_symmetry.space_group_name_H-M   'P 1'
#
loop_
_entity.id
_entity.type
_entity.pdbx_description
1 polymer ?
#
loop_
_entity_poly.entity_id
_entity_poly.type
_entity_poly.pdbx_seq_one_letter_code
_entity_poly.pdbx_strand_id
1 'polypeptide(L)'
;VTPDSLNITANVPSAFIVSGTGSDIVSAQAGGNNVLDDTGGTVNFELGGSGKDAFFLDASKNPVSWNTIANFHAGDFAVIYGINQQDLTAHAANGLGVAGLSGLTLETFQNNGAAFVTFAGRSTSDLGSTLATAFGTDPSGRSFLLVVGA
;
A
#
# COMPACT_ATOMS: atom_id res chain seq x y z
N VAL A 1 -21.26 -9.28 7.27
CA VAL A 1 -20.31 -8.73 8.27
C VAL A 1 -19.80 -7.45 7.65
N THR A 2 -19.92 -6.32 8.32
CA THR A 2 -19.13 -5.11 8.00
C THR A 2 -18.09 -5.08 9.09
N PRO A 3 -17.00 -5.85 8.95
CA PRO A 3 -16.05 -5.95 10.03
C PRO A 3 -15.03 -4.84 9.82
N ASP A 4 -15.23 -3.73 10.53
CA ASP A 4 -14.12 -2.85 10.80
C ASP A 4 -13.19 -3.57 11.80
N SER A 5 -11.87 -3.34 11.71
CA SER A 5 -10.87 -3.88 12.66
C SER A 5 -10.57 -5.37 12.49
N LEU A 6 -10.47 -5.84 11.25
CA LEU A 6 -9.99 -7.18 10.94
C LEU A 6 -8.50 -7.32 11.22
N ASN A 7 -8.13 -8.49 11.72
CA ASN A 7 -6.75 -8.94 11.78
C ASN A 7 -6.67 -10.32 11.11
N ILE A 8 -6.16 -10.35 9.89
CA ILE A 8 -6.10 -11.53 9.03
C ILE A 8 -4.64 -11.96 8.89
N THR A 9 -4.35 -13.20 9.23
CA THR A 9 -3.03 -13.82 9.02
C THR A 9 -3.15 -15.05 8.15
N ALA A 10 -2.48 -15.05 7.00
CA ALA A 10 -2.34 -16.22 6.15
C ALA A 10 -1.08 -17.01 6.51
N ASN A 11 -1.29 -18.28 6.89
CA ASN A 11 -0.23 -19.24 7.23
C ASN A 11 0.01 -20.27 6.11
N VAL A 12 -0.49 -20.00 4.91
CA VAL A 12 -0.33 -20.84 3.71
C VAL A 12 0.28 -20.02 2.58
N PRO A 13 1.12 -20.61 1.71
CA PRO A 13 1.73 -19.87 0.61
C PRO A 13 0.72 -19.37 -0.41
N SER A 14 1.03 -18.24 -1.04
CA SER A 14 0.27 -17.67 -2.16
C SER A 14 -1.20 -17.41 -1.84
N ALA A 15 -1.44 -16.76 -0.70
CA ALA A 15 -2.78 -16.38 -0.28
C ALA A 15 -3.32 -15.20 -1.10
N PHE A 16 -4.63 -15.20 -1.34
CA PHE A 16 -5.36 -14.06 -1.87
C PHE A 16 -6.31 -13.56 -0.78
N ILE A 17 -6.04 -12.38 -0.24
CA ILE A 17 -6.75 -11.83 0.92
C ILE A 17 -7.36 -10.49 0.55
N VAL A 18 -8.66 -10.35 0.80
CA VAL A 18 -9.40 -9.10 0.68
C VAL A 18 -10.06 -8.85 2.03
N SER A 19 -9.65 -7.80 2.76
CA SER A 19 -10.23 -7.43 4.07
C SER A 19 -11.59 -6.76 3.91
N GLY A 20 -11.74 -5.93 2.87
CA GLY A 20 -12.97 -5.21 2.57
C GLY A 20 -12.91 -3.76 3.07
N THR A 21 -13.89 -3.34 3.86
CA THR A 21 -13.93 -1.98 4.44
C THR A 21 -13.58 -2.05 5.91
N GLY A 22 -12.75 -1.14 6.38
CA GLY A 22 -12.36 -1.10 7.78
C GLY A 22 -10.92 -0.66 7.91
N SER A 23 -10.49 -0.30 9.11
CA SER A 23 -9.06 -0.15 9.42
C SER A 23 -8.52 -1.51 9.80
N ASP A 24 -7.81 -2.16 8.89
CA ASP A 24 -7.53 -3.58 8.97
C ASP A 24 -6.02 -3.88 9.00
N ILE A 25 -5.70 -5.11 9.40
CA ILE A 25 -4.36 -5.68 9.36
C ILE A 25 -4.44 -6.97 8.53
N VAL A 26 -3.65 -7.03 7.46
CA VAL A 26 -3.50 -8.22 6.63
C VAL A 26 -2.03 -8.62 6.61
N SER A 27 -1.74 -9.88 6.96
CA SER A 27 -0.38 -10.41 7.01
C SER A 27 -0.27 -11.74 6.29
N ALA A 28 0.68 -11.84 5.36
CA ALA A 28 1.11 -13.09 4.76
C ALA A 28 2.39 -13.57 5.47
N GLN A 29 2.27 -14.61 6.30
CA GLN A 29 3.41 -15.15 7.06
C GLN A 29 4.09 -16.33 6.36
N ALA A 30 3.37 -16.99 5.45
CA ALA A 30 3.97 -17.99 4.60
C ALA A 30 4.66 -17.34 3.39
N GLY A 31 5.64 -18.05 2.80
CA GLY A 31 6.27 -17.62 1.55
C GLY A 31 5.31 -17.72 0.34
N GLY A 32 5.85 -17.68 -0.88
CA GLY A 32 5.03 -17.70 -2.10
C GLY A 32 4.57 -16.29 -2.50
N ASN A 33 3.68 -16.22 -3.50
CA ASN A 33 3.30 -14.94 -4.11
C ASN A 33 1.90 -14.56 -3.63
N ASN A 34 1.81 -13.65 -2.67
CA ASN A 34 0.55 -13.30 -2.04
C ASN A 34 -0.09 -12.08 -2.70
N VAL A 35 -1.41 -11.98 -2.57
CA VAL A 35 -2.17 -10.78 -2.90
C VAL A 35 -2.86 -10.30 -1.64
N LEU A 36 -2.50 -9.10 -1.21
CA LEU A 36 -3.06 -8.40 -0.07
C LEU A 36 -3.84 -7.22 -0.63
N ASP A 37 -5.15 -7.20 -0.39
CA ASP A 37 -6.05 -6.13 -0.83
C ASP A 37 -6.77 -5.58 0.40
N ASP A 38 -6.29 -4.40 0.82
CA ASP A 38 -6.87 -3.61 1.88
C ASP A 38 -7.35 -2.26 1.34
N THR A 39 -8.21 -2.33 0.33
CA THR A 39 -8.78 -1.15 -0.33
C THR A 39 -9.81 -0.38 0.52
N GLY A 40 -9.96 -0.69 1.81
CA GLY A 40 -10.89 -0.08 2.75
C GLY A 40 -10.27 0.94 3.70
N GLY A 41 -11.08 1.60 4.54
CA GLY A 41 -10.59 2.24 5.78
C GLY A 41 -9.70 3.47 5.71
N THR A 42 -9.49 4.06 6.88
CA THR A 42 -8.61 5.22 7.07
C THR A 42 -7.21 4.82 7.52
N VAL A 43 -7.01 3.65 8.13
CA VAL A 43 -5.70 3.18 8.59
C VAL A 43 -5.55 1.68 8.38
N ASN A 44 -4.60 1.25 7.54
CA ASN A 44 -4.36 -0.17 7.28
C ASN A 44 -2.89 -0.57 7.37
N PHE A 45 -2.68 -1.87 7.59
CA PHE A 45 -1.37 -2.50 7.62
C PHE A 45 -1.34 -3.76 6.76
N GLU A 46 -0.52 -3.76 5.73
CA GLU A 46 -0.26 -4.93 4.90
C GLU A 46 1.18 -5.42 5.11
N LEU A 47 1.33 -6.66 5.57
CA LEU A 47 2.62 -7.28 5.85
C LEU A 47 2.87 -8.39 4.84
N GLY A 48 3.80 -8.15 3.90
CA GLY A 48 4.22 -9.13 2.90
C GLY A 48 4.95 -10.33 3.51
N GLY A 49 4.88 -11.46 2.83
CA GLY A 49 5.67 -12.65 3.07
C GLY A 49 7.05 -12.58 2.43
N SER A 50 7.71 -13.72 2.25
CA SER A 50 9.07 -13.78 1.70
C SER A 50 9.16 -14.02 0.20
N GLY A 51 8.02 -14.16 -0.48
CA GLY A 51 7.95 -14.27 -1.95
C GLY A 51 7.43 -12.99 -2.58
N LYS A 52 7.02 -13.04 -3.85
CA LYS A 52 6.66 -11.81 -4.59
C LYS A 52 5.23 -11.42 -4.33
N ASP A 53 5.04 -10.36 -3.57
CA ASP A 53 3.73 -9.96 -3.09
C ASP A 53 3.15 -8.78 -3.88
N ALA A 54 1.83 -8.79 -3.99
CA ALA A 54 1.05 -7.73 -4.61
C ALA A 54 0.17 -7.07 -3.54
N PHE A 55 0.28 -5.76 -3.42
CA PHE A 55 -0.44 -4.95 -2.43
C PHE A 55 -1.44 -4.03 -3.15
N PHE A 56 -2.68 -3.97 -2.67
CA PHE A 56 -3.74 -3.16 -3.27
C PHE A 56 -4.41 -2.26 -2.24
N LEU A 57 -4.40 -0.96 -2.55
CA LEU A 57 -4.89 0.12 -1.70
C LEU A 57 -5.81 1.04 -2.52
N ASP A 58 -6.76 1.71 -1.88
CA ASP A 58 -7.64 2.66 -2.57
C ASP A 58 -7.80 3.97 -1.80
N ALA A 59 -6.99 4.96 -2.20
CA ALA A 59 -7.02 6.30 -1.65
C ALA A 59 -8.31 7.06 -1.96
N SER A 60 -9.13 6.61 -2.92
CA SER A 60 -10.38 7.28 -3.27
C SER A 60 -11.53 6.98 -2.31
N LYS A 61 -11.39 5.98 -1.42
CA LYS A 61 -12.47 5.57 -0.51
C LYS A 61 -12.65 6.50 0.68
N ASN A 62 -11.60 7.22 1.08
CA ASN A 62 -11.60 8.05 2.28
C ASN A 62 -10.94 9.40 1.99
N PRO A 63 -11.45 10.53 2.53
CA PRO A 63 -10.82 11.83 2.36
C PRO A 63 -9.40 11.86 2.91
N VAL A 64 -9.14 11.14 4.01
CA VAL A 64 -7.80 10.96 4.56
C VAL A 64 -7.57 9.48 4.83
N SER A 65 -6.47 8.93 4.32
CA SER A 65 -6.09 7.53 4.55
C SER A 65 -4.59 7.39 4.82
N TRP A 66 -4.23 6.41 5.65
CA TRP A 66 -2.85 6.05 5.94
C TRP A 66 -2.68 4.54 5.83
N ASN A 67 -1.84 4.10 4.91
CA ASN A 67 -1.56 2.69 4.71
C ASN A 67 -0.09 2.43 5.01
N THR A 68 0.19 1.31 5.67
CA THR A 68 1.55 0.88 5.96
C THR A 68 1.80 -0.46 5.33
N ILE A 69 2.75 -0.52 4.40
CA ILE A 69 3.23 -1.75 3.78
C ILE A 69 4.56 -2.11 4.43
N ALA A 70 4.62 -3.28 5.05
CA ALA A 70 5.83 -3.80 5.64
C ALA A 70 6.37 -4.99 4.84
N ASN A 71 7.68 -5.20 4.94
CA ASN A 71 8.42 -6.24 4.21
C ASN A 71 8.34 -6.10 2.67
N PHE A 72 8.17 -4.88 2.16
CA PHE A 72 8.18 -4.60 0.72
C PHE A 72 9.59 -4.71 0.13
N HIS A 73 9.82 -5.65 -0.77
CA HIS A 73 11.12 -6.00 -1.32
C HIS A 73 11.13 -6.22 -2.84
N ALA A 74 12.28 -6.59 -3.39
CA ALA A 74 12.45 -6.79 -4.82
C ALA A 74 11.48 -7.85 -5.36
N GLY A 75 10.80 -7.54 -6.45
CA GLY A 75 9.77 -8.39 -7.06
C GLY A 75 8.34 -8.09 -6.58
N ASP A 76 8.16 -7.29 -5.54
CA ASP A 76 6.84 -6.87 -5.07
C ASP A 76 6.32 -5.68 -5.86
N PHE A 77 5.00 -5.48 -5.83
CA PHE A 77 4.40 -4.25 -6.32
C PHE A 77 3.18 -3.82 -5.49
N ALA A 78 2.97 -2.52 -5.40
CA ALA A 78 1.79 -1.92 -4.80
C ALA A 78 1.03 -1.11 -5.84
N VAL A 79 -0.29 -1.31 -5.92
CA VAL A 79 -1.21 -0.49 -6.72
C VAL A 79 -2.05 0.35 -5.77
N ILE A 80 -1.86 1.67 -5.84
CA ILE A 80 -2.58 2.64 -5.03
C ILE A 80 -3.60 3.31 -5.94
N TYR A 81 -4.85 2.85 -5.88
CA TYR A 81 -5.95 3.42 -6.66
C TYR A 81 -6.35 4.80 -6.15
N GLY A 82 -6.96 5.58 -7.04
CA GLY A 82 -7.47 6.91 -6.72
C GLY A 82 -6.44 8.02 -6.88
N ILE A 83 -5.18 7.70 -7.18
CA ILE A 83 -4.12 8.69 -7.39
C ILE A 83 -4.08 9.10 -8.87
N ASN A 84 -4.61 10.29 -9.17
CA ASN A 84 -4.47 10.94 -10.49
C ASN A 84 -3.26 11.88 -10.58
N GLN A 85 -2.34 11.66 -11.52
CA GLN A 85 -1.16 12.51 -11.72
C GLN A 85 -1.49 14.00 -11.98
N GLN A 86 -2.62 14.30 -12.63
CA GLN A 86 -2.95 15.66 -13.10
C GLN A 86 -3.25 16.64 -11.95
N ASP A 87 -3.76 16.14 -10.83
CA ASP A 87 -4.20 16.94 -9.68
C ASP A 87 -3.34 16.69 -8.43
N LEU A 88 -2.14 16.13 -8.63
CA LEU A 88 -1.31 15.60 -7.57
C LEU A 88 -0.26 16.61 -7.12
N THR A 89 -0.33 16.99 -5.84
CA THR A 89 0.89 17.38 -5.11
C THR A 89 1.41 16.13 -4.41
N ALA A 90 2.61 15.67 -4.79
CA ALA A 90 3.25 14.50 -4.21
C ALA A 90 4.52 14.90 -3.44
N HIS A 91 4.63 14.39 -2.22
CA HIS A 91 5.84 14.47 -1.41
C HIS A 91 6.30 13.06 -1.03
N ALA A 92 7.61 12.92 -0.81
CA ALA A 92 8.20 11.72 -0.26
C ALA A 92 8.99 12.12 0.99
N ALA A 93 8.65 11.51 2.13
CA ALA A 93 9.26 11.79 3.42
C ALA A 93 9.86 10.52 4.02
N ASN A 94 10.90 10.69 4.85
CA ASN A 94 11.52 9.61 5.60
C ASN A 94 11.02 9.61 7.05
N GLY A 95 10.91 8.42 7.62
CA GLY A 95 10.72 8.23 9.06
C GLY A 95 9.30 8.50 9.56
N LEU A 96 8.32 8.68 8.66
CA LEU A 96 6.91 8.73 9.03
C LEU A 96 6.35 7.31 9.20
N GLY A 97 5.22 7.20 9.92
CA GLY A 97 4.59 5.93 10.29
C GLY A 97 4.67 5.63 11.80
N VAL A 98 4.05 4.53 12.22
CA VAL A 98 4.08 4.09 13.63
C VAL A 98 5.47 3.54 14.00
N ALA A 99 5.87 3.68 15.26
CA ALA A 99 7.14 3.14 15.75
C ALA A 99 7.27 1.63 15.42
N GLY A 100 8.41 1.24 14.85
CA GLY A 100 8.66 -0.13 14.38
C GLY A 100 8.19 -0.42 12.96
N LEU A 101 7.34 0.42 12.37
CA LEU A 101 6.87 0.33 10.99
C LEU A 101 6.98 1.67 10.24
N SER A 102 7.94 2.52 10.63
CA SER A 102 8.22 3.77 9.94
C SER A 102 9.14 3.56 8.73
N GLY A 103 9.11 4.49 7.77
CA GLY A 103 9.95 4.38 6.58
C GLY A 103 9.71 5.48 5.55
N LEU A 104 9.79 5.13 4.28
CA LEU A 104 9.47 6.00 3.15
C LEU A 104 7.96 6.17 3.10
N THR A 105 7.48 7.39 3.22
CA THR A 105 6.06 7.69 3.06
C THR A 105 5.84 8.53 1.82
N LEU A 106 5.02 8.01 0.91
CA LEU A 106 4.48 8.76 -0.21
C LEU A 106 3.23 9.50 0.28
N GLU A 107 3.26 10.82 0.18
CA GLU A 107 2.19 11.71 0.59
C GLU A 107 1.56 12.30 -0.67
N THR A 108 0.30 11.98 -0.91
CA THR A 108 -0.45 12.43 -2.09
C THR A 108 -1.63 13.28 -1.65
N PHE A 109 -1.71 14.52 -2.14
CA PHE A 109 -2.78 15.45 -1.82
C PHE A 109 -3.61 15.76 -3.06
N GLN A 110 -4.93 15.55 -3.00
CA GLN A 110 -5.87 15.71 -4.12
C GLN A 110 -7.24 16.20 -3.64
N ASN A 111 -7.77 17.28 -4.23
CA ASN A 111 -9.15 17.77 -4.02
C ASN A 111 -9.63 17.76 -2.55
N ASN A 112 -8.82 18.33 -1.64
CA ASN A 112 -9.01 18.36 -0.17
C ASN A 112 -8.86 17.03 0.57
N GLY A 113 -8.40 15.98 -0.10
CA GLY A 113 -8.01 14.71 0.50
C GLY A 113 -6.50 14.52 0.56
N ALA A 114 -6.07 13.59 1.41
CA ALA A 114 -4.67 13.20 1.59
C ALA A 114 -4.56 11.68 1.78
N ALA A 115 -3.71 11.04 0.98
CA ALA A 115 -3.37 9.64 1.17
C ALA A 115 -1.88 9.50 1.47
N PHE A 116 -1.59 8.72 2.50
CA PHE A 116 -0.25 8.45 2.99
C PHE A 116 0.01 6.96 2.82
N VAL A 117 1.08 6.59 2.13
CA VAL A 117 1.49 5.18 2.00
C VAL A 117 2.93 5.04 2.49
N THR A 118 3.10 4.38 3.62
CA THR A 118 4.39 4.14 4.26
C THR A 118 4.92 2.77 3.88
N PHE A 119 6.08 2.73 3.24
CA PHE A 119 6.87 1.52 3.02
C PHE A 119 7.87 1.38 4.16
N ALA A 120 7.54 0.54 5.14
CA ALA A 120 8.31 0.40 6.37
C ALA A 120 9.74 -0.07 6.09
N GLY A 121 10.72 0.54 6.75
CA GLY A 121 12.15 0.23 6.58
C GLY A 121 12.77 0.76 5.29
N ARG A 122 11.99 1.39 4.39
CA ARG A 122 12.48 2.06 3.19
C ARG A 122 12.79 3.54 3.44
N SER A 123 13.42 4.20 2.48
CA SER A 123 13.74 5.62 2.50
C SER A 123 13.66 6.26 1.11
N THR A 124 13.72 7.59 1.03
CA THR A 124 13.71 8.33 -0.23
C THR A 124 14.89 8.03 -1.13
N SER A 125 16.01 7.49 -0.61
CA SER A 125 17.12 7.03 -1.46
C SER A 125 16.80 5.74 -2.22
N ASP A 126 15.76 5.01 -1.83
CA ASP A 126 15.29 3.84 -2.56
C ASP A 126 14.55 4.22 -3.86
N LEU A 127 13.98 5.43 -3.93
CA LEU A 127 13.28 5.92 -5.12
C LEU A 127 14.26 6.09 -6.30
N GLY A 128 13.95 5.45 -7.42
CA GLY A 128 14.80 5.42 -8.60
C GLY A 128 16.00 4.48 -8.51
N SER A 129 16.18 3.78 -7.38
CA SER A 129 17.23 2.76 -7.20
C SER A 129 16.64 1.37 -7.02
N THR A 130 15.99 1.11 -5.89
CA THR A 130 15.34 -0.18 -5.56
C THR A 130 13.81 -0.09 -5.56
N LEU A 131 13.27 1.12 -5.76
CA LEU A 131 11.85 1.38 -5.94
C LEU A 131 11.62 2.20 -7.21
N ALA A 132 10.75 1.71 -8.09
CA ALA A 132 10.26 2.46 -9.25
C ALA A 132 8.80 2.86 -9.06
N THR A 133 8.42 4.04 -9.55
CA THR A 133 7.03 4.50 -9.52
C THR A 133 6.53 4.84 -10.91
N ALA A 134 5.25 4.56 -11.17
CA ALA A 134 4.60 4.88 -12.43
C ALA A 134 3.11 5.18 -12.22
N PHE A 135 2.57 6.14 -12.97
CA PHE A 135 1.13 6.38 -13.01
C PHE A 135 0.48 5.57 -14.11
N GLY A 136 -0.77 5.17 -13.90
CA GLY A 136 -1.55 4.44 -14.89
C GLY A 136 -3.04 4.58 -14.70
N THR A 137 -3.77 3.96 -15.62
CA THR A 137 -5.22 3.84 -15.60
C THR A 137 -5.59 2.40 -15.86
N ASP A 138 -6.48 1.82 -15.05
CA ASP A 138 -6.95 0.46 -15.24
C ASP A 138 -7.97 0.35 -16.39
N PRO A 139 -8.37 -0.87 -16.82
CA PRO A 139 -9.36 -1.04 -17.89
C PRO A 139 -10.75 -0.43 -17.60
N SER A 140 -11.06 -0.15 -16.34
CA SER A 140 -12.30 0.52 -15.92
C SER A 140 -12.19 2.06 -15.92
N GLY A 141 -11.01 2.60 -16.22
CA GLY A 141 -10.76 4.03 -16.22
C GLY A 141 -10.28 4.60 -14.88
N ARG A 142 -9.98 3.76 -13.88
CA ARG A 142 -9.52 4.23 -12.57
C ARG A 142 -8.03 4.53 -12.60
N SER A 143 -7.65 5.73 -12.19
CA SER A 143 -6.25 6.12 -12.05
C SER A 143 -5.60 5.44 -10.85
N PHE A 144 -4.31 5.13 -10.97
CA PHE A 144 -3.50 4.58 -9.90
C PHE A 144 -2.05 5.05 -9.95
N LEU A 145 -1.39 4.96 -8.79
CA LEU A 145 0.06 4.99 -8.65
C LEU A 145 0.55 3.56 -8.42
N LEU A 146 1.43 3.09 -9.30
CA LEU A 146 2.16 1.83 -9.17
C LEU A 146 3.51 2.10 -8.48
N VAL A 147 3.85 1.29 -7.50
CA VAL A 147 5.18 1.22 -6.89
C VAL A 147 5.71 -0.20 -7.07
N VAL A 148 6.94 -0.35 -7.57
CA VAL A 148 7.55 -1.67 -7.83
C VAL A 148 8.87 -1.76 -7.08
N GLY A 149 9.08 -2.86 -6.36
CA GLY A 149 10.38 -3.22 -5.81
C GLY A 149 11.26 -3.83 -6.90
N ALA A 150 12.39 -3.19 -7.18
CA ALA A 150 13.38 -3.61 -8.17
C ALA A 150 14.54 -4.40 -7.54
#